data_AF-A0A521YQ59-F1
#
_entry.id   AF-A0A521YQ59-F1
#
_cell.length_a   1.000
_cell.length_b   1.000
_cell.length_c   1.000
_cell.angle_alpha   90.00
_cell.angle_beta   90.00
_cell.angle_gamma   90.00
#
_symmetry.space_group_name_H-M   'P 1'
#
loop_
_entity.id
_entity.type
_entity.pdbx_description
1 polymer ?
#
loop_
_entity_poly.entity_id
_entity_poly.type
_entity_poly.pdbx_seq_one_letter_code
_entity_poly.pdbx_strand_id
1 'polypeptide(L)'
;MEISAQHLAQLLIGIARAQAAIVQAMENEMGGFRSTRAMPALQNVAHLRDHPQPTLTDLPIRVLLTTMGGRTGADAAAIVKDLQRLCAGPAPRTPDGGPGSDLDFSAPPP
;
A
#
# COMPACT_ATOMS: atom_id res chain seq x y z
N MET A 1 17.95 -8.82 17.27
CA MET A 1 17.66 -7.43 16.86
C MET A 1 16.27 -7.43 16.27
N GLU A 2 15.32 -6.73 16.90
CA GLU A 2 13.95 -6.62 16.39
C GLU A 2 13.76 -5.25 15.73
N ILE A 3 13.23 -5.23 14.50
CA ILE A 3 12.91 -3.99 13.80
C ILE A 3 11.48 -3.60 14.18
N SER A 4 11.32 -2.44 14.82
CA SER A 4 9.99 -1.89 15.14
C SER A 4 9.31 -1.34 13.89
N ALA A 5 7.98 -1.24 13.94
CA ALA A 5 7.20 -0.60 12.87
C ALA A 5 7.65 0.86 12.62
N GLN A 6 8.09 1.56 13.67
CA GLN A 6 8.63 2.91 13.58
C GLN A 6 9.95 2.95 12.80
N HIS A 7 10.90 2.05 13.12
CA HIS A 7 12.16 1.96 12.38
C HIS A 7 11.93 1.57 10.92
N LEU A 8 11.02 0.63 10.66
CA LEU A 8 10.68 0.24 9.31
C LEU A 8 9.99 1.36 8.53
N ALA A 9 9.10 2.13 9.14
CA ALA A 9 8.49 3.30 8.51
C ALA A 9 9.53 4.36 8.13
N GLN A 10 10.47 4.67 9.04
CA GLN A 10 11.56 5.60 8.75
C GLN A 10 12.46 5.10 7.61
N LEU A 11 12.75 3.80 7.57
CA LEU A 11 13.51 3.19 6.49
C LEU A 11 12.78 3.29 5.15
N LEU A 12 11.47 2.99 5.11
CA LEU A 12 10.65 3.11 3.90
C LEU A 12 10.60 4.55 3.39
N ILE A 13 10.48 5.54 4.28
CA ILE A 13 10.54 6.96 3.92
C ILE A 13 11.92 7.31 3.35
N GLY A 14 13.01 6.84 3.97
CA GLY A 14 14.37 7.06 3.48
C GLY A 14 14.59 6.49 2.08
N ILE A 15 14.13 5.25 1.85
CA ILE A 15 14.18 4.58 0.54
C ILE A 15 13.39 5.37 -0.50
N ALA A 16 12.15 5.77 -0.18
CA ALA A 16 11.31 6.53 -1.08
C ALA A 16 11.94 7.89 -1.45
N ARG A 17 12.58 8.58 -0.50
CA ARG A 17 13.31 9.82 -0.78
C ARG A 17 14.50 9.61 -1.70
N ALA A 18 15.26 8.53 -1.50
CA ALA A 18 16.39 8.19 -2.37
C ALA A 18 15.92 7.88 -3.80
N GLN A 19 14.84 7.10 -3.94
CA GLN A 19 14.24 6.79 -5.24
C GLN A 19 13.66 8.03 -5.93
N ALA A 20 12.99 8.92 -5.18
CA ALA A 20 12.51 10.19 -5.71
C ALA A 20 13.66 11.07 -6.23
N ALA A 21 14.81 11.08 -5.53
CA ALA A 21 16.00 11.80 -5.98
C ALA A 21 16.57 11.22 -7.29
N ILE A 22 16.57 9.89 -7.45
CA ILE A 22 16.96 9.24 -8.71
C ILE A 22 16.03 9.66 -9.86
N VAL A 23 14.71 9.60 -9.64
CA VAL A 23 13.74 10.03 -10.66
C VAL A 23 13.93 11.51 -11.01
N GLN A 24 14.23 12.36 -10.02
CA GLN A 24 14.51 13.77 -10.27
C GLN A 24 15.81 13.99 -11.05
N ALA A 25 16.87 13.23 -10.76
CA ALA A 25 18.11 13.30 -11.53
C ALA A 25 17.86 12.90 -13.00
N MET A 26 17.06 11.85 -13.23
CA MET A 26 16.67 11.44 -14.57
C MET A 26 15.80 12.47 -15.30
N GLU A 27 14.90 13.16 -14.59
CA GLU A 27 14.12 14.27 -15.14
C GLU A 27 15.01 15.45 -15.58
N ASN A 28 16.07 15.75 -14.81
CA ASN A 28 17.01 16.81 -15.15
C ASN A 28 17.83 16.48 -16.41
N GLU A 29 18.20 15.21 -16.60
CA GLU A 29 18.94 14.74 -17.79
C GLU A 29 18.03 14.54 -19.01
N MET A 30 16.79 14.07 -18.79
CA MET A 30 15.82 13.77 -19.83
C MET A 30 14.46 14.32 -19.44
N GLY A 31 14.20 15.56 -19.86
CA GLY A 31 12.94 16.25 -19.59
C GLY A 31 11.72 15.41 -19.98
N GLY A 32 10.74 15.36 -19.08
CA GLY A 32 9.53 14.55 -19.22
C GLY A 32 9.67 13.10 -18.80
N PHE A 33 10.86 12.62 -18.38
CA PHE A 33 11.04 11.23 -17.90
C PHE A 33 10.05 10.87 -16.79
N ARG A 34 9.85 11.75 -15.82
CA ARG A 34 8.96 11.54 -14.68
C ARG A 34 7.53 11.29 -15.14
N SER A 35 6.99 12.18 -15.97
CA SER A 35 5.58 12.12 -16.39
C SER A 35 5.32 11.03 -17.43
N THR A 36 6.27 10.81 -18.34
CA THR A 36 6.08 9.91 -19.50
C THR A 36 6.50 8.48 -19.24
N ARG A 37 7.45 8.23 -18.32
CA ARG A 37 8.00 6.88 -18.06
C ARG A 37 7.86 6.43 -16.62
N ALA A 38 8.35 7.24 -15.68
CA ALA A 38 8.39 6.82 -14.27
C ALA A 38 6.99 6.67 -13.68
N MET A 39 6.15 7.71 -13.75
CA MET A 39 4.82 7.70 -13.14
C MET A 39 3.92 6.54 -13.63
N PRO A 40 3.81 6.25 -14.94
CA PRO A 40 3.04 5.09 -15.41
C PRO A 40 3.56 3.76 -14.86
N ALA A 41 4.89 3.55 -14.88
CA ALA A 41 5.49 2.32 -14.37
C ALA A 41 5.26 2.13 -12.87
N LEU A 42 5.41 3.20 -12.08
CA LEU A 42 5.20 3.18 -10.63
C LEU A 42 3.72 2.98 -10.28
N GLN A 43 2.80 3.60 -11.02
CA GLN A 43 1.35 3.42 -10.80
C GLN A 43 0.89 2.00 -11.10
N ASN A 44 1.43 1.38 -12.16
CA ASN A 44 1.08 0.00 -12.53
C ASN A 44 1.37 -1.01 -11.42
N VAL A 45 2.50 -0.86 -10.73
CA VAL A 45 2.91 -1.79 -9.65
C VAL A 45 2.38 -1.39 -8.27
N ALA A 46 1.70 -0.24 -8.15
CA ALA A 46 1.11 0.22 -6.90
C ALA A 46 -0.26 -0.39 -6.58
N HIS A 47 -0.87 -1.08 -7.56
CA HIS A 47 -2.18 -1.74 -7.43
C HIS A 47 -3.25 -0.85 -6.77
N LEU A 48 -3.23 0.46 -7.05
CA LEU A 48 -4.11 1.44 -6.39
C LEU A 48 -5.60 1.17 -6.65
N ARG A 49 -5.90 0.50 -7.76
CA ARG A 49 -7.26 0.12 -8.15
C ARG A 49 -7.70 -1.20 -7.52
N ASP A 50 -6.80 -2.16 -7.44
CA ASP A 50 -7.11 -3.52 -6.99
C ASP A 50 -7.08 -3.64 -5.46
N HIS A 51 -6.21 -2.87 -4.80
CA HIS A 51 -6.02 -2.91 -3.35
C HIS A 51 -6.33 -1.53 -2.71
N PRO A 52 -7.55 -1.30 -2.19
CA PRO A 52 -7.90 -0.06 -1.49
C PRO A 52 -6.98 0.19 -0.28
N GLN A 53 -6.60 -0.88 0.43
CA GLN A 53 -5.58 -0.84 1.48
C GLN A 53 -4.28 -1.45 0.95
N PRO A 54 -3.10 -0.85 1.25
CA PRO A 54 -1.84 -1.38 0.77
C PRO A 54 -1.56 -2.75 1.40
N THR A 55 -1.14 -3.71 0.57
CA THR A 55 -0.47 -4.93 1.06
C THR A 55 0.99 -4.63 1.44
N LEU A 56 1.70 -5.57 2.05
CA LEU A 56 3.13 -5.39 2.35
C LEU A 56 3.97 -5.12 1.09
N THR A 57 3.59 -5.71 -0.05
CA THR A 57 4.31 -5.53 -1.31
C THR A 57 3.99 -4.20 -1.98
N ASP A 58 2.78 -3.66 -1.78
CA ASP A 58 2.38 -2.37 -2.35
C ASP A 58 2.83 -1.17 -1.51
N LEU A 59 3.11 -1.39 -0.22
CA LEU A 59 3.41 -0.30 0.70
C LEU A 59 4.63 0.54 0.26
N PRO A 60 5.79 -0.04 -0.13
CA PRO A 60 6.95 0.75 -0.53
C PRO A 60 6.68 1.68 -1.72
N ILE A 61 5.98 1.17 -2.74
CA ILE A 61 5.69 1.96 -3.94
C ILE A 61 4.66 3.07 -3.66
N ARG A 62 3.71 2.84 -2.77
CA ARG A 62 2.74 3.87 -2.36
C ARG A 62 3.38 4.98 -1.52
N VAL A 63 4.36 4.62 -0.68
CA VAL A 63 5.18 5.61 0.03
C VAL A 63 5.99 6.46 -0.97
N LEU A 64 6.57 5.84 -2.00
CA LEU A 64 7.27 6.56 -3.08
C LEU A 64 6.33 7.51 -3.84
N LEU A 65 5.15 7.03 -4.28
CA LEU A 65 4.17 7.86 -5.00
C LEU A 65 3.70 9.05 -4.16
N THR A 66 3.48 8.86 -2.86
CA THR A 66 3.13 9.94 -1.92
C THR A 66 4.26 10.95 -1.78
N THR A 67 5.50 10.46 -1.69
CA THR A 67 6.72 11.30 -1.60
C THR A 67 6.92 12.13 -2.86
N MET A 68 6.60 11.59 -4.03
CA MET A 68 6.70 12.32 -5.30
C MET A 68 5.52 13.28 -5.54
N GLY A 69 4.31 12.95 -5.06
CA GLY A 69 3.09 13.69 -5.36
C GLY A 69 2.75 14.85 -4.42
N GLY A 70 3.29 14.88 -3.20
CA GLY A 70 2.94 15.86 -2.17
C GLY A 70 4.08 16.79 -1.77
N ARG A 71 3.75 18.01 -1.35
CA ARG A 71 4.71 18.94 -0.71
C ARG A 71 5.13 18.48 0.70
N THR A 72 4.26 17.73 1.37
CA THR A 72 4.40 17.32 2.77
C THR A 72 5.08 15.96 2.97
N GLY A 73 5.51 15.29 1.89
CA GLY A 73 6.12 13.95 1.98
C GLY A 73 5.14 12.88 2.49
N ALA A 74 5.65 11.67 2.75
CA ALA A 74 4.85 10.57 3.28
C ALA A 74 4.69 10.66 4.81
N ASP A 75 3.49 10.41 5.32
CA ASP A 75 3.18 10.46 6.76
C ASP A 75 3.68 9.19 7.49
N ALA A 76 4.67 9.36 8.37
CA ALA A 76 5.23 8.28 9.16
C ALA A 76 4.19 7.60 10.07
N ALA A 77 3.24 8.36 10.64
CA ALA A 77 2.24 7.78 11.52
C ALA A 77 1.28 6.85 10.75
N ALA A 78 0.86 7.27 9.56
CA ALA A 78 0.06 6.43 8.67
C ALA A 78 0.81 5.15 8.26
N ILE A 79 2.09 5.25 7.90
CA ILE A 79 2.90 4.10 7.52
C ILE A 79 3.07 3.12 8.70
N VAL A 80 3.30 3.62 9.92
CA VAL A 80 3.39 2.77 11.11
C VAL A 80 2.08 2.01 11.34
N LYS A 81 0.93 2.68 11.19
CA LYS A 81 -0.39 2.05 11.32
C LYS A 81 -0.60 0.96 10.26
N ASP A 82 -0.21 1.22 9.02
CA ASP A 82 -0.26 0.22 7.94
C ASP A 82 0.65 -0.98 8.23
N LEU A 83 1.89 -0.73 8.67
CA LEU A 83 2.84 -1.79 9.05
C LEU A 83 2.33 -2.64 10.21
N GLN A 84 1.76 -2.02 11.25
CA GLN A 84 1.17 -2.75 12.36
C GLN A 84 0.02 -3.64 11.90
N ARG A 85 -0.91 -3.12 11.07
CA ARG A 85 -2.00 -3.91 10.48
C ARG A 85 -1.44 -5.09 9.68
N LEU A 86 -0.45 -4.83 8.83
CA LEU A 86 0.08 -5.80 7.88
C LEU A 86 0.95 -6.89 8.52
N CYS A 87 1.68 -6.55 9.58
CA CYS A 87 2.54 -7.47 10.31
C CYS A 87 1.80 -8.22 11.43
N ALA A 88 0.60 -7.79 11.83
CA ALA A 88 -0.23 -8.49 12.82
C ALA A 88 -0.77 -9.85 12.34
N GLY A 89 -0.53 -10.22 11.06
CA GLY A 89 -1.04 -11.43 10.45
C GLY A 89 -2.51 -11.31 10.03
N PRO A 90 -3.05 -12.27 9.26
CA PRO A 90 -4.47 -12.27 8.92
C PRO A 90 -5.29 -12.34 10.21
N ALA A 91 -6.19 -11.37 10.39
CA ALA A 91 -7.17 -11.45 11.47
C ALA A 91 -7.90 -12.81 11.36
N PRO A 92 -8.19 -13.49 12.48
CA PRO A 92 -9.00 -14.70 12.44
C PRO A 92 -10.26 -14.39 11.64
N ARG A 93 -10.49 -15.13 10.56
CA ARG A 93 -11.78 -15.12 9.89
C ARG A 93 -12.77 -15.64 10.94
N THR A 94 -13.50 -14.74 11.60
CA THR A 94 -14.79 -15.12 12.16
C THR A 94 -15.55 -15.75 11.00
N PRO A 95 -16.04 -17.00 11.12
CA PRO A 95 -16.90 -17.58 10.12
C PRO A 95 -18.01 -16.57 9.89
N ASP A 96 -18.04 -16.02 8.67
CA ASP A 96 -19.07 -15.11 8.27
C ASP A 96 -20.37 -15.89 8.38
N GLY A 97 -21.16 -15.58 9.41
CA GLY A 97 -22.53 -16.03 9.52
C GLY A 97 -23.31 -15.35 8.42
N GLY A 98 -23.14 -15.85 7.19
CA GLY A 98 -23.85 -15.36 6.02
C GLY A 98 -25.36 -15.50 6.25
N PRO A 99 -26.18 -14.50 5.88
CA PRO A 99 -27.62 -14.60 5.95
C PRO A 99 -28.09 -15.56 4.85
N GLY A 100 -28.08 -16.86 5.14
CA GLY A 100 -28.42 -17.89 4.15
C GLY A 100 -28.65 -19.29 4.69
N SER A 101 -28.42 -19.56 5.98
CA SER A 101 -28.65 -20.89 6.56
C SER A 101 -30.11 -21.17 6.95
N ASP A 102 -31.00 -20.17 6.94
CA ASP A 102 -32.39 -20.29 7.42
C ASP A 102 -33.43 -20.48 6.30
N LEU A 103 -32.99 -20.70 5.06
CA LEU A 103 -33.90 -20.88 3.92
C LEU A 103 -33.81 -22.30 3.34
N ASP A 104 -34.14 -23.30 4.16
CA ASP A 104 -34.41 -24.66 3.66
C ASP A 104 -35.83 -24.73 3.09
N PHE A 105 -35.95 -24.46 1.79
CA PHE A 105 -37.20 -24.58 1.02
C PHE A 105 -37.59 -26.04 0.71
N SER A 106 -36.91 -27.04 1.28
CA SER A 106 -37.16 -28.46 1.00
C SER A 106 -38.17 -29.11 1.96
N ALA A 107 -38.67 -28.39 2.96
CA ALA A 107 -39.64 -28.94 3.91
C ALA A 107 -41.05 -29.03 3.27
N PRO A 108 -41.72 -30.20 3.28
CA PRO A 108 -43.06 -30.35 2.74
C PRO A 108 -44.11 -29.64 3.63
N PRO A 109 -45.16 -29.04 3.06
CA PRO A 109 -46.18 -28.31 3.82
C PRO A 109 -47.08 -29.24 4.65
N PRO A 110 -47.68 -28.72 5.74
CA PRO A 110 -48.57 -29.47 6.64
C PRO A 110 -49.91 -29.83 6.00
#